data_AF-A0AA39X0N6-F1
#
_entry.id   AF-A0AA39X0N6-F1
#
_cell.length_a   1.000
_cell.length_b   1.000
_cell.length_c   1.000
_cell.angle_alpha   90.00
_cell.angle_beta   90.00
_cell.angle_gamma   90.00
#
_symmetry.space_group_name_H-M   'P 1'
#
loop_
_entity.id
_entity.type
_entity.pdbx_description
1 polymer ?
#
loop_
_entity_poly.entity_id
_entity_poly.type
_entity_poly.pdbx_seq_one_letter_code
_entity_poly.pdbx_strand_id
1 'polypeptide(L)'
;MLLITFSAPASYLLSYQTKPLYFDEDPKFAGLPEDVDEAWEQLLEPINIRASKEEIEQSRSKLTDDIVRVVDGDYVAVLSVHHELHCLDALRRRIFPEYYNKNQTAQEAEYEIYHLSKSHCVDTIRRSLMCKADVAMYTAYWIGDHTAIPSKELRSNSDTVCVDWEAIDGWARQRLLPKDKYKVRPGPFEKHLG
;
A
#
# COMPACT_ATOMS: atom_id res chain seq x y z
N MET A 1 -28.45 10.47 -9.93
CA MET A 1 -26.99 10.55 -10.12
C MET A 1 -26.40 11.12 -8.83
N LEU A 2 -25.83 10.29 -7.96
CA LEU A 2 -25.23 10.79 -6.71
C LEU A 2 -23.96 11.55 -7.09
N LEU A 3 -23.92 12.85 -6.76
CA LEU A 3 -22.67 13.60 -6.73
C LEU A 3 -21.86 13.08 -5.53
N ILE A 4 -20.99 12.11 -5.77
CA ILE A 4 -20.00 11.71 -4.78
C ILE A 4 -18.99 12.87 -4.73
N THR A 5 -19.06 13.68 -3.68
CA THR A 5 -18.01 14.67 -3.41
C THR A 5 -16.76 13.92 -2.95
N PHE A 6 -15.74 13.88 -3.82
CA PHE A 6 -14.48 13.24 -3.48
C PHE A 6 -13.71 14.14 -2.52
N SER A 7 -13.62 13.71 -1.26
CA SER A 7 -12.71 14.29 -0.27
C SER A 7 -11.25 13.87 -0.49
N ALA A 8 -10.96 13.04 -1.50
CA ALA A 8 -9.60 12.64 -1.82
C ALA A 8 -8.93 13.71 -2.70
N PRO A 9 -7.82 14.33 -2.25
CA PRO A 9 -7.15 15.40 -3.01
C PRO A 9 -6.65 14.98 -4.39
N ALA A 10 -6.27 13.71 -4.54
CA ALA A 10 -5.72 13.14 -5.75
C ALA A 10 -6.77 12.55 -6.72
N SER A 11 -8.07 12.74 -6.48
CA SER A 11 -9.11 12.11 -7.31
C SER A 11 -9.11 12.52 -8.78
N TYR A 12 -8.55 13.69 -9.11
CA TYR A 12 -8.43 14.17 -10.49
C TYR A 12 -7.43 13.35 -11.33
N LEU A 13 -6.58 12.53 -10.70
CA LEU A 13 -5.64 11.63 -11.37
C LEU A 13 -6.29 10.35 -11.86
N LEU A 14 -7.50 10.04 -11.38
CA LEU A 14 -8.16 8.78 -11.69
C LEU A 14 -8.55 8.75 -13.17
N SER A 15 -7.79 7.96 -13.92
CA SER A 15 -8.16 7.45 -15.23
C SER A 15 -8.12 5.93 -15.17
N TYR A 16 -8.86 5.28 -16.07
CA TYR A 16 -9.07 3.84 -16.03
C TYR A 16 -8.78 3.21 -17.38
N GLN A 17 -8.22 2.01 -17.35
CA GLN A 17 -7.92 1.19 -18.50
C GLN A 17 -8.37 -0.25 -18.27
N THR A 18 -8.83 -0.89 -19.33
CA THR A 18 -9.17 -2.31 -19.32
C THR A 18 -7.90 -3.13 -19.51
N LYS A 19 -7.81 -4.24 -18.79
CA LYS A 19 -6.69 -5.18 -18.90
C LYS A 19 -7.17 -6.62 -18.65
N PRO A 20 -6.46 -7.66 -19.11
CA PRO A 20 -6.78 -9.04 -18.75
C PRO A 20 -6.76 -9.24 -17.23
N LEU A 21 -7.72 -9.97 -16.65
CA LEU A 21 -7.76 -10.26 -15.21
C LEU A 21 -6.55 -11.08 -14.76
N TYR A 22 -6.19 -12.07 -15.57
CA TYR A 22 -4.98 -12.85 -15.39
C TYR A 22 -3.87 -12.19 -16.20
N PHE A 23 -3.06 -11.40 -15.50
CA PHE A 23 -1.73 -11.06 -15.95
C PHE A 23 -0.82 -12.17 -15.46
N ASP A 24 0.02 -12.72 -16.32
CA ASP A 24 1.12 -13.56 -15.86
C ASP A 24 1.85 -12.87 -14.70
N GLU A 25 2.38 -13.65 -13.75
CA GLU A 25 3.10 -13.09 -12.60
C GLU A 25 4.18 -12.12 -13.09
N ASP A 26 4.21 -10.91 -12.53
CA ASP A 26 5.31 -9.99 -12.79
C ASP A 26 6.54 -10.46 -11.99
N PRO A 27 7.56 -11.05 -12.64
CA PRO A 27 8.72 -11.59 -11.94
C PRO A 27 9.51 -10.50 -11.20
N LYS A 28 9.27 -9.22 -11.51
CA LYS A 28 9.86 -8.09 -10.78
C LYS A 28 9.37 -8.01 -9.33
N PHE A 29 8.15 -8.48 -9.05
CA PHE A 29 7.51 -8.37 -7.73
C PHE A 29 7.19 -9.73 -7.09
N ALA A 30 7.29 -10.82 -7.85
CA ALA A 30 7.06 -12.19 -7.42
C ALA A 30 8.35 -13.02 -7.47
N GLY A 31 8.81 -13.53 -6.34
CA GLY A 31 10.08 -14.27 -6.25
C GLY A 31 10.63 -14.36 -4.84
N LEU A 32 11.90 -14.77 -4.74
CA LEU A 32 12.64 -14.77 -3.48
C LEU A 32 12.95 -13.32 -3.06
N PRO A 33 13.16 -13.06 -1.76
CA PRO A 33 13.50 -11.73 -1.24
C PRO A 33 14.54 -10.96 -2.06
N GLU A 34 15.66 -11.60 -2.38
CA GLU A 34 16.77 -11.03 -3.14
C GLU A 34 16.40 -10.60 -4.58
N ASP A 35 15.37 -11.21 -5.17
CA ASP A 35 14.94 -10.93 -6.53
C ASP A 35 13.98 -9.74 -6.61
N VAL A 36 13.27 -9.45 -5.52
CA VAL A 36 12.12 -8.52 -5.52
C VAL A 36 12.28 -7.31 -4.61
N ASP A 37 13.21 -7.34 -3.65
CA ASP A 37 13.32 -6.29 -2.62
C ASP A 37 13.58 -4.90 -3.23
N GLU A 38 14.46 -4.79 -4.22
CA GLU A 38 14.71 -3.50 -4.90
C GLU A 38 13.43 -2.95 -5.54
N ALA A 39 12.63 -3.81 -6.16
CA ALA A 39 11.39 -3.38 -6.81
C ALA A 39 10.34 -2.92 -5.78
N TRP A 40 10.21 -3.64 -4.67
CA TRP A 40 9.32 -3.27 -3.57
C TRP A 40 9.77 -1.97 -2.87
N GLU A 41 11.07 -1.79 -2.67
CA GLU A 41 11.65 -0.55 -2.14
C GLU A 41 11.36 0.64 -3.08
N GLN A 42 11.56 0.47 -4.39
CA GLN A 42 11.24 1.51 -5.37
C GLN A 42 9.73 1.81 -5.41
N LEU A 43 8.88 0.79 -5.33
CA LEU A 43 7.42 0.93 -5.33
C LEU A 43 6.92 1.70 -4.10
N LEU A 44 7.55 1.48 -2.95
CA LEU A 44 7.19 2.12 -1.68
C LEU A 44 7.97 3.40 -1.38
N GLU A 45 8.93 3.78 -2.23
CA GLU A 45 9.70 5.02 -2.05
C GLU A 45 8.78 6.23 -1.78
N PRO A 46 7.73 6.52 -2.58
CA PRO A 46 6.80 7.63 -2.35
C PRO A 46 5.72 7.37 -1.28
N ILE A 47 5.97 6.48 -0.29
CA ILE A 47 5.00 6.24 0.80
C ILE A 47 4.66 7.52 1.57
N ASN A 48 5.68 8.31 1.91
CA ASN A 48 5.50 9.61 2.56
C ASN A 48 5.56 10.72 1.50
N ILE A 49 4.48 11.48 1.42
CA ILE A 49 4.36 12.62 0.52
C ILE A 49 4.15 13.92 1.31
N ARG A 50 4.55 15.01 0.68
CA ARG A 50 4.23 16.37 1.10
C ARG A 50 2.80 16.70 0.68
N ALA A 51 1.98 17.11 1.63
CA ALA A 51 0.61 17.56 1.41
C ALA A 51 0.42 19.00 1.89
N SER A 52 -0.27 19.82 1.09
CA SER A 52 -0.61 21.19 1.46
C SER A 52 -1.69 21.22 2.53
N LYS A 53 -1.85 22.38 3.19
CA LYS A 53 -2.92 22.59 4.16
C LYS A 53 -4.30 22.33 3.55
N GLU A 54 -4.52 22.81 2.34
CA GLU A 54 -5.78 22.67 1.60
C GLU A 54 -6.08 21.19 1.30
N GLU A 55 -5.06 20.40 0.94
CA GLU A 55 -5.21 18.96 0.70
C GLU A 55 -5.57 18.21 2.00
N ILE A 56 -4.97 18.59 3.13
CA ILE A 56 -5.32 18.04 4.45
C ILE A 56 -6.77 18.38 4.82
N GLU A 57 -7.20 19.62 4.63
CA GLU A 57 -8.58 20.04 4.89
C GLU A 57 -9.58 19.36 3.93
N GLN A 58 -9.24 19.23 2.65
CA GLN A 58 -10.04 18.50 1.65
C GLN A 58 -10.23 17.03 2.05
N SER A 59 -9.19 16.40 2.63
CA SER A 59 -9.27 15.05 3.21
C SER A 59 -10.16 14.94 4.44
N ARG A 60 -10.73 16.06 4.91
CA ARG A 60 -11.55 16.21 6.12
C ARG A 60 -10.80 15.93 7.42
N SER A 61 -9.47 15.93 7.35
CA SER A 61 -8.62 15.86 8.53
C SER A 61 -8.69 17.18 9.30
N LYS A 62 -8.71 17.11 10.63
CA LYS A 62 -8.66 18.30 11.48
C LYS A 62 -7.21 18.74 11.65
N LEU A 63 -6.96 20.04 11.51
CA LEU A 63 -5.63 20.63 11.74
C LEU A 63 -5.40 20.85 13.24
N THR A 64 -5.02 19.78 13.93
CA THR A 64 -4.63 19.76 15.34
C THR A 64 -3.09 19.74 15.49
N ASP A 65 -2.56 19.95 16.70
CA ASP A 65 -1.12 20.06 16.93
C ASP A 65 -0.37 18.70 16.84
N ASP A 66 -1.10 17.58 16.80
CA ASP A 66 -0.59 16.22 16.63
C ASP A 66 -0.41 15.81 15.16
N ILE A 67 -0.80 16.65 14.19
CA ILE A 67 -0.52 16.38 12.78
C ILE A 67 0.97 16.62 12.48
N VAL A 68 1.60 15.65 11.81
CA VAL A 68 3.02 15.73 11.49
C VAL A 68 3.27 16.81 10.43
N ARG A 69 4.02 17.84 10.83
CA ARG A 69 4.41 18.95 9.95
C ARG A 69 5.88 18.85 9.58
N VAL A 70 6.20 19.12 8.33
CA VAL A 70 7.57 19.35 7.90
C VAL A 70 8.05 20.70 8.46
N VAL A 71 9.34 20.82 8.76
CA VAL A 71 9.92 22.06 9.33
C VAL A 71 9.59 23.29 8.47
N ASP A 72 9.59 23.15 7.15
CA ASP A 72 9.33 24.20 6.17
C ASP A 72 7.83 24.51 5.93
N GLY A 73 6.89 23.79 6.54
CA GLY A 73 5.49 24.25 6.70
C GLY A 73 4.40 23.24 6.36
N ASP A 74 4.59 22.44 5.32
CA ASP A 74 3.59 21.46 4.84
C ASP A 74 3.45 20.26 5.79
N TYR A 75 2.62 19.30 5.39
CA TYR A 75 2.28 18.13 6.18
C TYR A 75 2.83 16.85 5.55
N VAL A 76 3.10 15.85 6.40
CA VAL A 76 3.39 14.49 5.95
C VAL A 76 2.06 13.77 5.76
N ALA A 77 1.85 13.19 4.58
CA ALA A 77 0.68 12.37 4.29
C ALA A 77 1.09 11.08 3.57
N VAL A 78 0.16 10.12 3.50
CA VAL A 78 0.31 8.85 2.80
C VAL A 78 -0.95 8.62 1.98
N LEU A 79 -0.81 8.28 0.69
CA LEU A 79 -1.95 7.88 -0.12
C LEU A 79 -2.47 6.50 0.33
N SER A 80 -3.79 6.30 0.30
CA SER A 80 -4.42 5.03 0.69
C SER A 80 -3.79 3.82 -0.02
N VAL A 81 -3.51 3.93 -1.33
CA VAL A 81 -2.92 2.83 -2.11
C VAL A 81 -1.48 2.51 -1.68
N HIS A 82 -0.68 3.51 -1.29
CA HIS A 82 0.68 3.29 -0.78
C HIS A 82 0.65 2.66 0.62
N HIS A 83 -0.33 3.01 1.45
CA HIS A 83 -0.56 2.33 2.72
C HIS A 83 -1.00 0.87 2.51
N GLU A 84 -1.87 0.60 1.55
CA GLU A 84 -2.28 -0.75 1.16
C GLU A 84 -1.09 -1.58 0.64
N LEU A 85 -0.25 -1.01 -0.22
CA LEU A 85 0.99 -1.65 -0.72
C LEU A 85 2.01 -1.89 0.39
N HIS A 86 2.16 -0.95 1.33
CA HIS A 86 3.01 -1.13 2.52
C HIS A 86 2.53 -2.30 3.38
N CYS A 87 1.21 -2.40 3.60
CA CYS A 87 0.62 -3.54 4.32
C CYS A 87 0.89 -4.86 3.58
N LEU A 88 0.79 -4.86 2.25
CA LEU A 88 1.02 -6.04 1.43
C LEU A 88 2.49 -6.47 1.47
N ASP A 89 3.43 -5.53 1.38
CA ASP A 89 4.87 -5.81 1.54
C ASP A 89 5.18 -6.39 2.92
N ALA A 90 4.59 -5.84 3.98
CA ALA A 90 4.78 -6.35 5.33
C ALA A 90 4.27 -7.80 5.49
N LEU A 91 3.18 -8.17 4.81
CA LEU A 91 2.70 -9.55 4.73
C LEU A 91 3.61 -10.43 3.87
N ARG A 92 4.07 -9.94 2.71
CA ARG A 92 5.02 -10.63 1.82
C ARG A 92 6.29 -11.01 2.57
N ARG A 93 6.88 -10.06 3.30
CA ARG A 93 8.08 -10.28 4.11
C ARG A 93 7.87 -11.33 5.19
N ARG A 94 6.64 -11.48 5.72
CA ARG A 94 6.32 -12.49 6.73
C ARG A 94 6.39 -13.93 6.21
N ILE A 95 6.31 -14.13 4.89
CA ILE A 95 6.50 -15.43 4.23
C ILE A 95 7.96 -15.90 4.37
N PHE A 96 8.92 -14.97 4.50
CA PHE A 96 10.36 -15.25 4.60
C PHE A 96 10.97 -14.73 5.92
N PRO A 97 10.50 -15.21 7.09
CA PRO A 97 10.97 -14.69 8.37
C PRO A 97 12.45 -14.94 8.60
N GLU A 98 12.98 -16.06 8.10
CA GLU A 98 14.40 -16.38 8.17
C GLU A 98 15.26 -15.42 7.35
N TYR A 99 14.69 -14.67 6.41
CA TYR A 99 15.41 -13.64 5.66
C TYR A 99 15.27 -12.27 6.35
N TYR A 100 14.05 -11.84 6.64
CA TYR A 100 13.79 -10.48 7.12
C TYR A 100 13.95 -10.27 8.64
N ASN A 101 13.88 -11.33 9.44
CA ASN A 101 13.74 -11.22 10.90
C ASN A 101 14.91 -11.89 11.66
N LYS A 102 16.05 -12.13 10.99
CA LYS A 102 17.22 -12.85 11.57
C LYS A 102 17.71 -12.31 12.91
N ASN A 103 17.59 -11.01 13.14
CA ASN A 103 18.10 -10.32 14.33
C ASN A 103 17.00 -9.69 15.19
N GLN A 104 15.75 -10.07 14.96
CA GLN A 104 14.61 -9.46 15.63
C GLN A 104 14.52 -9.92 17.09
N THR A 105 14.32 -8.98 18.01
CA THR A 105 14.04 -9.29 19.41
C THR A 105 12.65 -9.90 19.56
N ALA A 106 12.42 -10.62 20.67
CA ALA A 106 11.10 -11.19 20.96
C ALA A 106 9.99 -10.11 21.05
N GLN A 107 10.33 -8.92 21.56
CA GLN A 107 9.39 -7.81 21.67
C GLN A 107 9.03 -7.21 20.31
N GLU A 108 10.01 -7.03 19.43
CA GLU A 108 9.77 -6.60 18.05
C GLU A 108 8.93 -7.62 17.29
N ALA A 109 9.22 -8.91 17.46
CA ALA A 109 8.46 -9.99 16.82
C ALA A 109 7.00 -10.02 17.32
N GLU A 110 6.77 -9.82 18.62
CA GLU A 110 5.43 -9.73 19.19
C GLU A 110 4.67 -8.50 18.66
N TYR A 111 5.33 -7.34 18.60
CA TYR A 111 4.75 -6.12 18.03
C TYR A 111 4.39 -6.29 16.55
N GLU A 112 5.29 -6.83 15.73
CA GLU A 112 5.02 -7.06 14.31
C GLU A 112 3.89 -8.07 14.11
N ILE A 113 3.88 -9.18 14.85
CA ILE A 113 2.77 -10.13 14.81
C ILE A 113 1.48 -9.42 15.21
N TYR A 114 1.48 -8.61 16.27
CA TYR A 114 0.30 -7.84 16.67
C TYR A 114 -0.17 -6.88 15.56
N HIS A 115 0.75 -6.11 14.98
CA HIS A 115 0.49 -5.13 13.92
C HIS A 115 -0.08 -5.80 12.65
N LEU A 116 0.50 -6.93 12.24
CA LEU A 116 0.09 -7.70 11.06
C LEU A 116 -1.19 -8.52 11.30
N SER A 117 -1.30 -9.18 12.46
CA SER A 117 -2.34 -10.20 12.72
C SER A 117 -3.59 -9.67 13.42
N LYS A 118 -3.52 -8.58 14.21
CA LYS A 118 -4.61 -8.21 15.12
C LYS A 118 -5.55 -7.10 14.67
N SER A 119 -5.36 -6.43 13.53
CA SER A 119 -6.49 -5.69 12.91
C SER A 119 -6.10 -4.80 11.75
N HIS A 120 -4.86 -4.37 11.59
CA HIS A 120 -4.62 -3.26 10.68
C HIS A 120 -4.24 -3.71 9.26
N CYS A 121 -3.12 -4.41 9.03
CA CYS A 121 -2.69 -4.68 7.65
C CYS A 121 -3.68 -5.56 6.87
N VAL A 122 -4.07 -6.70 7.46
CA VAL A 122 -5.02 -7.64 6.84
C VAL A 122 -6.38 -6.99 6.63
N ASP A 123 -6.89 -6.23 7.60
CA ASP A 123 -8.19 -5.56 7.46
C ASP A 123 -8.15 -4.37 6.50
N THR A 124 -7.05 -3.60 6.46
CA THR A 124 -6.84 -2.52 5.50
C THR A 124 -6.96 -3.06 4.07
N ILE A 125 -6.24 -4.15 3.77
CA ILE A 125 -6.29 -4.78 2.44
C ILE A 125 -7.69 -5.36 2.19
N ARG A 126 -8.26 -6.12 3.12
CA ARG A 126 -9.62 -6.68 3.00
C ARG A 126 -10.66 -5.59 2.72
N ARG A 127 -10.66 -4.49 3.47
CA ARG A 127 -11.59 -3.37 3.30
C ARG A 127 -11.38 -2.67 1.96
N SER A 128 -10.13 -2.49 1.54
CA SER A 128 -9.82 -1.92 0.22
C SER A 128 -10.38 -2.80 -0.91
N LEU A 129 -10.12 -4.11 -0.87
CA LEU A 129 -10.63 -5.07 -1.86
C LEU A 129 -12.16 -5.08 -1.91
N MET A 130 -12.84 -5.04 -0.77
CA MET A 130 -14.31 -4.98 -0.74
C MET A 130 -14.85 -3.63 -1.21
N CYS A 131 -14.14 -2.53 -0.96
CA CYS A 131 -14.53 -1.20 -1.38
C CYS A 131 -14.34 -0.99 -2.89
N LYS A 132 -13.32 -1.64 -3.47
CA LYS A 132 -12.94 -1.58 -4.88
C LYS A 132 -13.08 -2.96 -5.53
N ALA A 133 -14.21 -3.63 -5.25
CA ALA A 133 -14.41 -5.02 -5.64
C ALA A 133 -14.38 -5.19 -7.17
N ASP A 134 -13.48 -6.06 -7.63
CA ASP A 134 -13.47 -6.55 -9.00
C ASP A 134 -14.47 -7.70 -9.14
N VAL A 135 -15.31 -7.62 -10.17
CA VAL A 135 -16.38 -8.59 -10.46
C VAL A 135 -16.04 -9.48 -11.66
N ALA A 136 -14.85 -9.35 -12.23
CA ALA A 136 -14.33 -10.27 -13.24
C ALA A 136 -14.17 -11.68 -12.66
N MET A 137 -14.43 -12.70 -13.48
CA MET A 137 -14.59 -14.07 -12.98
C MET A 137 -13.41 -14.96 -13.35
N TYR A 138 -12.96 -15.75 -12.37
CA TYR A 138 -12.13 -16.92 -12.60
C TYR A 138 -12.99 -18.17 -12.82
N THR A 139 -12.58 -19.02 -13.75
CA THR A 139 -13.15 -20.34 -13.97
C THR A 139 -12.18 -21.40 -13.45
N ALA A 140 -12.69 -22.39 -12.71
CA ALA A 140 -11.90 -23.50 -12.20
C ALA A 140 -11.77 -24.62 -13.25
N TYR A 141 -10.54 -25.06 -13.51
CA TYR A 141 -10.23 -26.14 -14.44
C TYR A 141 -9.58 -27.31 -13.70
N TRP A 142 -9.89 -28.53 -14.12
CA TRP A 142 -9.16 -29.72 -13.68
C TRP A 142 -7.82 -29.79 -14.39
N ILE A 143 -6.75 -29.97 -13.63
CA ILE A 143 -5.37 -30.16 -14.13
C ILE A 143 -4.76 -31.50 -13.69
N GLY A 144 -5.51 -32.28 -12.91
CA GLY A 144 -5.14 -33.61 -12.46
C GLY A 144 -6.34 -34.33 -11.85
N ASP A 145 -6.14 -35.59 -11.50
CA ASP A 145 -7.16 -36.37 -10.79
C ASP A 145 -7.21 -36.01 -9.28
N HIS A 146 -8.06 -36.71 -8.53
CA HIS A 146 -8.28 -36.49 -7.11
C HIS A 146 -7.05 -36.73 -6.21
N THR A 147 -5.97 -37.32 -6.75
CA THR A 147 -4.71 -37.56 -6.02
C THR A 147 -3.64 -36.50 -6.31
N ALA A 148 -3.82 -35.69 -7.36
CA ALA A 148 -2.89 -34.62 -7.72
C ALA A 148 -3.02 -33.40 -6.79
N ILE A 149 -1.89 -32.78 -6.45
CA ILE A 149 -1.81 -31.55 -5.64
C ILE A 149 -0.91 -30.53 -6.37
N PRO A 150 -1.46 -29.45 -6.97
CA PRO A 150 -2.89 -29.15 -7.12
C PRO A 150 -3.57 -29.99 -8.22
N SER A 151 -4.86 -30.34 -8.03
CA SER A 151 -5.71 -30.96 -9.07
C SER A 151 -6.59 -29.97 -9.82
N LYS A 152 -6.63 -28.71 -9.36
CA LYS A 152 -7.42 -27.63 -9.96
C LYS A 152 -6.60 -26.37 -10.06
N GLU A 153 -6.92 -25.57 -11.06
CA GLU A 153 -6.33 -24.26 -11.31
C GLU A 153 -7.44 -23.25 -11.65
N LEU A 154 -7.26 -22.00 -11.22
CA LEU A 154 -8.11 -20.89 -11.63
C LEU A 154 -7.52 -20.21 -12.86
N ARG A 155 -8.32 -20.08 -13.91
CA ARG A 155 -7.95 -19.34 -15.13
C ARG A 155 -9.01 -18.31 -15.47
N SER A 156 -8.64 -17.25 -16.16
CA SER A 156 -9.60 -16.25 -16.64
C SER A 156 -9.18 -15.68 -17.97
N ASN A 157 -10.14 -15.55 -18.89
CA ASN A 157 -10.05 -14.70 -20.08
C ASN A 157 -10.90 -13.43 -19.91
N SER A 158 -11.38 -13.14 -18.70
CA SER A 158 -12.14 -11.94 -18.41
C SER A 158 -11.19 -10.75 -18.36
N ASP A 159 -11.73 -9.57 -18.63
CA ASP A 159 -11.03 -8.32 -18.38
C ASP A 159 -11.40 -7.72 -17.02
N THR A 160 -10.48 -6.95 -16.46
CA THR A 160 -10.65 -6.10 -15.27
C THR A 160 -10.46 -4.62 -15.63
N VAL A 161 -10.94 -3.73 -14.78
CA VAL A 161 -10.76 -2.27 -14.90
C VAL A 161 -9.71 -1.82 -13.89
N CYS A 162 -8.56 -1.41 -14.38
CA CYS A 162 -7.46 -0.89 -13.58
C CYS A 162 -7.42 0.63 -13.63
N VAL A 163 -6.96 1.26 -12.55
CA VAL A 163 -6.51 2.66 -12.60
C VAL A 163 -5.23 2.78 -13.42
N ASP A 164 -4.98 3.95 -13.99
CA ASP A 164 -3.65 4.30 -14.47
C ASP A 164 -2.69 4.51 -13.30
N TRP A 165 -1.91 3.46 -13.00
CA TRP A 165 -0.96 3.45 -11.90
C TRP A 165 0.13 4.51 -12.05
N GLU A 166 0.64 4.69 -13.27
CA GLU A 166 1.76 5.61 -13.54
C GLU A 166 1.40 7.07 -13.25
N ALA A 167 0.15 7.46 -13.51
CA ALA A 167 -0.34 8.78 -13.15
C ALA A 167 -0.35 9.02 -11.64
N ILE A 168 -0.70 8.00 -10.85
CA ILE A 168 -0.77 8.08 -9.38
C ILE A 168 0.64 8.03 -8.77
N ASP A 169 1.47 7.08 -9.20
CA ASP A 169 2.85 6.92 -8.74
C ASP A 169 3.70 8.14 -9.11
N GLY A 170 3.61 8.62 -10.36
CA GLY A 170 4.31 9.83 -10.81
C GLY A 170 3.92 11.07 -10.00
N TRP A 171 2.64 11.23 -9.67
CA TRP A 171 2.17 12.32 -8.81
C TRP A 171 2.72 12.23 -7.38
N ALA A 172 2.77 11.01 -6.83
CA ALA A 172 3.29 10.76 -5.48
C ALA A 172 4.80 11.00 -5.41
N ARG A 173 5.56 10.52 -6.41
CA ARG A 173 7.01 10.74 -6.52
C ARG A 173 7.40 12.21 -6.59
N GLN A 174 6.63 13.04 -7.30
CA GLN A 174 6.86 14.50 -7.33
C GLN A 174 6.73 15.16 -5.96
N ARG A 175 6.03 14.51 -5.02
CA ARG A 175 5.75 15.00 -3.66
C ARG A 175 6.50 14.21 -2.59
N LEU A 176 7.31 13.24 -2.99
CA LEU A 176 8.08 12.39 -2.10
C LEU A 176 8.81 13.21 -1.04
N LEU A 177 8.69 12.76 0.20
CA LEU A 177 9.54 13.17 1.31
C LEU A 177 10.59 12.09 1.54
N PRO A 178 11.83 12.24 1.05
CA PRO A 178 12.83 11.17 1.09
C PRO A 178 13.28 10.95 2.54
N LYS A 179 13.22 9.70 3.02
CA LYS A 179 13.40 9.28 4.44
C LYS A 179 14.51 10.01 5.20
N ASP A 180 15.63 10.32 4.55
CA ASP A 180 16.81 10.95 5.19
C ASP A 180 17.04 12.43 4.82
N LYS A 181 16.11 13.06 4.09
CA LYS A 181 16.26 14.43 3.58
C LYS A 181 15.30 15.46 4.19
N TYR A 182 14.18 15.02 4.79
CA TYR A 182 13.24 15.94 5.44
C TYR A 182 13.31 15.83 6.96
N LYS A 183 12.93 16.92 7.63
CA LYS A 183 12.78 17.00 9.08
C LYS A 183 11.36 17.40 9.42
N VAL A 184 10.80 16.81 10.48
CA VAL A 184 9.49 17.17 11.00
C VAL A 184 9.62 18.08 12.22
N ARG A 185 8.59 18.89 12.48
CA ARG A 185 8.50 19.70 13.69
C ARG A 185 8.33 18.77 14.91
N PRO A 186 8.79 19.19 16.11
CA PRO A 186 8.53 18.45 17.34
C PRO A 186 7.04 18.22 17.53
N GLY A 187 6.66 16.99 17.86
CA GLY A 187 5.28 16.64 18.18
C GLY A 187 4.87 17.10 19.58
N PRO A 188 3.57 17.08 19.91
CA PRO A 188 3.06 17.55 21.20
C PRO A 188 3.47 16.65 22.40
N PHE A 189 4.05 15.49 22.12
CA PHE A 189 4.51 14.53 23.13
C PHE A 189 6.03 14.59 23.36
N GLU A 190 6.75 15.38 22.58
CA GLU A 190 8.17 15.64 22.82
C GLU A 190 8.28 16.45 24.11
N LYS A 191 8.79 15.80 25.17
CA LYS A 191 9.19 16.51 26.38
C LYS A 191 10.27 17.49 25.94
N HIS A 192 10.11 18.78 26.23
CA HIS A 192 11.11 19.80 25.94
C HIS A 192 12.49 19.24 26.23
N LEU A 193 13.27 18.98 25.17
CA LEU A 193 14.70 18.75 25.30
C LEU A 193 15.21 20.10 25.82
N GLY A 194 15.43 20.15 27.14
CA GLY A 194 15.88 21.35 27.85
C GLY A 194 17.16 21.91 27.30
#